data_AF-A0A927BNV7-F1
#
_entry.id   AF-A0A927BNV7-F1
#
_cell.length_a   1.000
_cell.length_b   1.000
_cell.length_c   1.000
_cell.angle_alpha   90.00
_cell.angle_beta   90.00
_cell.angle_gamma   90.00
#
_symmetry.space_group_name_H-M   'P 1'
#
loop_
_entity.id
_entity.type
_entity.pdbx_description
1 polymer ?
#
loop_
_entity_poly.entity_id
_entity_poly.type
_entity_poly.pdbx_seq_one_letter_code
_entity_poly.pdbx_strand_id
1 'polypeptide(L)'
;MLKGTAQDRADFLAFGADIARQRDKETEENERKRAEENRKRVEMLAATGGPEVKLAAKVALASGDDKVIAEFLDKGYLVAAQKDSDDRAAREKEQKEALEAAERLRKLAENTARAAGARTKLIAVHGDAVRA
;
A
#
# COMPACT_ATOMS: atom_id res chain seq x y z
N MET A 1 -35.07 -39.27 34.85
CA MET A 1 -36.13 -38.24 34.80
C MET A 1 -35.65 -37.06 35.61
N LEU A 2 -35.45 -35.87 35.02
CA LEU A 2 -35.17 -34.67 35.81
C LEU A 2 -36.24 -34.58 36.92
N LYS A 3 -35.84 -34.57 38.19
CA LYS A 3 -36.74 -34.42 39.36
C LYS A 3 -37.25 -32.98 39.46
N GLY A 4 -37.90 -32.47 38.41
CA GLY A 4 -38.41 -31.10 38.33
C GLY A 4 -39.89 -31.09 37.95
N THR A 5 -40.64 -30.19 38.60
CA THR A 5 -42.03 -29.85 38.30
C THR A 5 -42.16 -29.24 36.89
N ALA A 6 -43.38 -29.07 36.40
CA ALA A 6 -43.61 -28.36 35.14
C ALA A 6 -43.10 -26.90 35.21
N GLN A 7 -43.17 -26.29 36.40
CA GLN A 7 -42.65 -24.95 36.67
C GLN A 7 -41.12 -24.91 36.52
N ASP A 8 -40.39 -25.87 37.11
CA ASP A 8 -38.91 -25.92 37.01
C ASP A 8 -38.42 -26.02 35.56
N ARG A 9 -39.18 -26.70 34.69
CA ARG A 9 -38.89 -26.77 33.26
C ARG A 9 -39.18 -25.45 32.55
N ALA A 10 -40.28 -24.78 32.90
CA ALA A 10 -40.62 -23.47 32.34
C ALA A 10 -39.56 -22.42 32.72
N ASP A 11 -39.13 -22.40 33.97
CA ASP A 11 -38.11 -21.47 34.48
C ASP A 11 -36.75 -21.71 33.81
N PHE A 12 -36.35 -22.97 33.64
CA PHE A 12 -35.12 -23.31 32.92
C PHE A 12 -35.14 -22.86 31.45
N LEU A 13 -36.25 -23.09 30.75
CA LEU A 13 -36.40 -22.67 29.36
C LEU A 13 -36.43 -21.14 29.23
N ALA A 14 -37.10 -20.43 30.14
CA ALA A 14 -37.13 -18.98 30.17
C ALA A 14 -35.71 -18.42 30.38
N PHE A 15 -34.97 -18.95 31.36
CA PHE A 15 -33.59 -18.56 31.63
C PHE A 15 -32.66 -18.84 30.44
N GLY A 16 -32.78 -20.02 29.81
CA GLY A 16 -32.00 -20.35 28.61
C GLY A 16 -32.31 -19.42 27.43
N ALA A 17 -33.58 -19.08 27.23
CA ALA A 17 -34.00 -18.15 26.19
C ALA A 17 -33.56 -16.70 26.46
N ASP A 18 -33.47 -16.29 27.73
CA ASP A 18 -32.89 -15.00 28.11
C ASP A 18 -31.39 -14.94 27.80
N ILE A 19 -30.64 -15.99 28.17
CA ILE A 19 -29.20 -16.08 27.86
C ILE A 19 -28.96 -16.06 26.34
N ALA A 20 -29.74 -16.82 25.56
CA ALA A 20 -29.61 -16.85 24.11
C ALA A 20 -29.83 -15.45 23.51
N ARG A 21 -30.94 -14.79 23.88
CA ARG A 21 -31.23 -13.42 23.44
C ARG A 21 -30.15 -12.42 23.84
N GLN A 22 -29.57 -12.56 25.03
CA GLN A 22 -28.49 -11.67 25.46
C GLN A 22 -27.23 -11.88 24.61
N ARG A 23 -26.84 -13.13 24.35
CA ARG A 23 -25.67 -13.45 23.51
C ARG A 23 -25.86 -13.01 22.06
N ASP A 24 -27.05 -13.17 21.52
CA ASP A 24 -27.37 -12.72 20.16
C ASP A 24 -27.19 -11.20 20.05
N LYS A 25 -27.74 -10.45 21.03
CA LYS A 25 -27.54 -8.99 21.11
C LYS A 25 -26.08 -8.60 21.23
N GLU A 26 -25.32 -9.25 22.12
CA GLU A 26 -23.89 -8.99 22.28
C GLU A 26 -23.12 -9.27 20.98
N THR A 27 -23.48 -10.34 20.27
CA THR A 27 -22.86 -10.70 18.98
C THR A 27 -23.14 -9.63 17.94
N GLU A 28 -24.40 -9.21 17.77
CA GLU A 28 -24.76 -8.15 16.84
C GLU A 28 -24.05 -6.83 17.16
N GLU A 29 -23.96 -6.45 18.43
CA GLU A 29 -23.25 -5.23 18.84
C GLU A 29 -21.75 -5.31 18.53
N ASN A 30 -21.13 -6.46 18.77
CA ASN A 30 -19.73 -6.69 18.47
C ASN A 30 -19.46 -6.65 16.97
N GLU A 31 -20.35 -7.25 16.15
CA GLU A 31 -20.25 -7.18 14.69
C GLU A 31 -20.36 -5.74 14.17
N ARG A 32 -21.29 -4.95 14.71
CA ARG A 32 -21.41 -3.52 14.36
C ARG A 32 -20.15 -2.73 14.73
N LYS A 33 -19.61 -2.92 15.94
CA LYS A 33 -18.37 -2.27 16.37
C LYS A 33 -17.19 -2.63 15.46
N ARG A 34 -17.05 -3.91 15.11
CA ARG A 34 -15.99 -4.38 14.19
C ARG A 34 -16.16 -3.77 12.80
N ALA A 35 -17.39 -3.69 12.29
CA ALA A 35 -17.68 -3.05 11.01
C ALA A 35 -17.31 -1.55 11.00
N GLU A 36 -17.61 -0.83 12.07
CA GLU A 36 -17.20 0.58 12.24
C GLU A 36 -15.69 0.76 12.31
N GLU A 37 -14.99 -0.10 13.07
CA GLU A 37 -13.53 -0.09 13.14
C GLU A 37 -12.89 -0.40 11.79
N ASN A 38 -13.42 -1.39 11.08
CA ASN A 38 -12.96 -1.76 9.74
C ASN A 38 -13.15 -0.60 8.76
N ARG A 39 -14.31 0.07 8.77
CA ARG A 39 -14.56 1.29 7.98
C ARG A 39 -13.48 2.35 8.23
N LYS A 40 -13.23 2.69 9.50
CA LYS A 40 -12.20 3.68 9.88
C LYS A 40 -10.79 3.28 9.41
N ARG A 41 -10.46 1.98 9.49
CA ARG A 41 -9.16 1.47 8.98
C ARG A 41 -9.05 1.64 7.47
N VAL A 42 -10.10 1.30 6.72
CA VAL A 42 -10.09 1.46 5.26
C VAL A 42 -10.09 2.93 4.85
N GLU A 43 -10.78 3.81 5.57
CA GLU A 43 -10.68 5.28 5.38
C GLU A 43 -9.26 5.78 5.56
N MET A 44 -8.56 5.32 6.59
CA MET A 44 -7.15 5.64 6.80
C MET A 44 -6.30 5.16 5.60
N LEU A 45 -6.49 3.92 5.16
CA LEU A 45 -5.78 3.35 4.01
C LEU A 45 -6.06 4.11 2.70
N ALA A 46 -7.30 4.58 2.50
CA ALA A 46 -7.68 5.42 1.37
C ALA A 46 -6.97 6.79 1.36
N ALA A 47 -6.54 7.29 2.54
CA ALA A 47 -5.83 8.54 2.70
C ALA A 47 -4.30 8.39 2.68
N THR A 48 -3.75 7.36 3.33
CA THR A 48 -2.31 7.21 3.57
C THR A 48 -1.63 6.09 2.80
N GLY A 49 -2.40 5.17 2.20
CA GLY A 49 -1.86 4.03 1.45
C GLY A 49 -1.03 4.40 0.21
N GLY A 50 -0.42 3.40 -0.40
CA GLY A 50 0.16 3.54 -1.73
C GLY A 50 -0.92 3.76 -2.80
N PRO A 51 -0.54 4.14 -4.04
CA PRO A 51 -1.49 4.44 -5.11
C PRO A 51 -2.58 3.38 -5.31
N GLU A 52 -2.20 2.11 -5.39
CA GLU A 52 -3.11 0.99 -5.62
C GLU A 52 -3.93 0.68 -4.36
N VAL A 53 -3.30 0.70 -3.17
CA VAL A 53 -4.01 0.53 -1.89
C VAL A 53 -5.08 1.62 -1.72
N LYS A 54 -4.78 2.87 -2.08
CA LYS A 54 -5.73 3.98 -2.02
C LYS A 54 -6.92 3.78 -2.94
N LEU A 55 -6.67 3.34 -4.17
CA LEU A 55 -7.72 3.07 -5.14
C LEU A 55 -8.63 1.94 -4.63
N ALA A 56 -8.04 0.82 -4.22
CA ALA A 56 -8.77 -0.34 -3.74
C ALA A 56 -9.56 -0.03 -2.45
N ALA A 57 -8.98 0.72 -1.52
CA ALA A 57 -9.66 1.17 -0.31
C ALA A 57 -10.85 2.07 -0.63
N LYS A 58 -10.74 3.00 -1.59
CA LYS A 58 -11.86 3.84 -2.03
C LYS A 58 -12.98 3.03 -2.67
N VAL A 59 -12.65 2.02 -3.47
CA VAL A 59 -13.63 1.11 -4.07
C VAL A 59 -14.38 0.32 -2.98
N ALA A 60 -13.65 -0.19 -1.99
CA ALA A 60 -14.25 -0.89 -0.86
C ALA A 60 -15.19 0.02 -0.05
N LEU A 61 -14.80 1.27 0.22
CA LEU A 61 -15.66 2.24 0.91
C LEU A 61 -16.88 2.65 0.08
N ALA A 62 -16.73 2.79 -1.24
CA ALA A 62 -17.81 3.16 -2.14
C ALA A 62 -18.91 2.07 -2.21
N SER A 63 -18.58 0.81 -1.90
CA SER A 63 -19.56 -0.27 -1.84
C SER A 63 -20.59 -0.09 -0.72
N GLY A 64 -20.21 0.60 0.38
CA GLY A 64 -21.05 0.74 1.58
C GLY A 64 -21.35 -0.57 2.33
N ASP A 65 -20.77 -1.70 1.91
CA ASP A 65 -21.01 -3.02 2.49
C ASP A 65 -19.86 -3.43 3.43
N ASP A 66 -20.20 -3.70 4.68
CA ASP A 66 -19.27 -4.11 5.72
C ASP A 66 -18.53 -5.41 5.40
N LYS A 67 -19.16 -6.31 4.62
CA LYS A 67 -18.52 -7.55 4.17
C LYS A 67 -17.43 -7.29 3.14
N VAL A 68 -17.69 -6.39 2.19
CA VAL A 68 -16.71 -6.00 1.16
C VAL A 68 -15.53 -5.28 1.80
N ILE A 69 -15.79 -4.43 2.80
CA ILE A 69 -14.76 -3.75 3.57
C ILE A 69 -13.90 -4.76 4.36
N ALA A 70 -14.52 -5.76 4.99
CA ALA A 70 -13.80 -6.82 5.68
C ALA A 70 -12.97 -7.68 4.71
N GLU A 71 -13.51 -8.06 3.56
CA GLU A 71 -12.81 -8.84 2.54
C GLU A 71 -11.62 -8.07 1.94
N PHE A 72 -11.78 -6.77 1.73
CA PHE A 72 -10.66 -5.91 1.36
C PHE A 72 -9.55 -5.95 2.41
N LEU A 73 -9.88 -5.83 3.70
CA LEU A 73 -8.87 -5.89 4.76
C LEU A 73 -8.19 -7.27 4.88
N ASP A 74 -8.91 -8.36 4.58
CA ASP A 74 -8.38 -9.72 4.64
C ASP A 74 -7.44 -10.05 3.47
N LYS A 75 -7.85 -9.74 2.24
CA LYS A 75 -7.12 -10.15 1.02
C LYS A 75 -6.84 -9.01 0.06
N GLY A 76 -7.80 -8.12 -0.16
CA GLY A 76 -7.68 -7.04 -1.15
C GLY A 76 -6.51 -6.10 -0.87
N TYR A 77 -6.25 -5.82 0.41
CA TYR A 77 -5.16 -4.98 0.87
C TYR A 77 -3.80 -5.57 0.51
N LEU A 78 -3.59 -6.87 0.73
CA LEU A 78 -2.32 -7.54 0.46
C LEU A 78 -1.99 -7.52 -1.04
N VAL A 79 -2.99 -7.75 -1.89
CA VAL A 79 -2.82 -7.70 -3.35
C VAL A 79 -2.45 -6.29 -3.81
N ALA A 80 -3.17 -5.27 -3.31
CA ALA A 80 -2.88 -3.89 -3.65
C ALA A 80 -1.51 -3.42 -3.13
N ALA A 81 -1.14 -3.82 -1.91
CA ALA A 81 0.15 -3.49 -1.30
C ALA A 81 1.33 -4.15 -2.03
N GLN A 82 1.16 -5.39 -2.52
CA GLN A 82 2.16 -6.06 -3.33
C GLN A 82 2.38 -5.31 -4.64
N LYS A 83 1.30 -4.93 -5.33
CA LYS A 83 1.40 -4.15 -6.57
C LYS A 83 2.09 -2.79 -6.36
N ASP A 84 1.73 -2.08 -5.29
CA ASP A 84 2.42 -0.84 -4.90
C ASP A 84 3.92 -1.06 -4.63
N SER A 85 4.30 -2.20 -4.07
CA SER A 85 5.70 -2.56 -3.84
C SER A 85 6.43 -2.81 -5.16
N ASP A 86 5.82 -3.58 -6.05
CA ASP A 86 6.40 -3.94 -7.35
C ASP A 86 6.58 -2.70 -8.24
N ASP A 87 5.57 -1.81 -8.28
CA ASP A 87 5.63 -0.55 -9.03
C ASP A 87 6.68 0.42 -8.48
N ARG A 88 6.95 0.39 -7.17
CA ARG A 88 8.06 1.16 -6.58
C ARG A 88 9.41 0.56 -6.98
N ALA A 89 9.56 -0.76 -6.90
CA ALA A 89 10.79 -1.44 -7.27
C ALA A 89 11.13 -1.24 -8.76
N ALA A 90 10.12 -1.30 -9.64
CA ALA A 90 10.28 -1.01 -11.07
C ALA A 90 10.77 0.42 -11.30
N ARG A 91 10.11 1.42 -10.69
CA ARG A 91 10.52 2.82 -10.81
C ARG A 91 11.91 3.11 -10.25
N GLU A 92 12.28 2.47 -9.14
CA GLU A 92 13.62 2.60 -8.56
C GLU A 92 14.68 2.06 -9.53
N LYS A 93 14.41 0.89 -10.14
CA LYS A 93 15.29 0.30 -11.14
C LYS A 93 15.45 1.20 -12.36
N GLU A 94 14.36 1.70 -12.91
CA GLU A 94 14.37 2.63 -14.05
C GLU A 94 15.13 3.92 -13.73
N GLN A 95 14.93 4.50 -12.53
CA GLN A 95 15.67 5.68 -12.09
C GLN A 95 17.16 5.40 -11.98
N LYS A 96 17.54 4.25 -11.42
CA LYS A 96 18.95 3.87 -11.32
C LYS A 96 19.58 3.71 -12.70
N GLU A 97 18.91 3.04 -13.63
CA GLU A 97 19.39 2.89 -15.00
C GLU A 97 19.50 4.25 -15.72
N ALA A 98 18.54 5.15 -15.50
CA ALA A 98 18.59 6.51 -16.04
C ALA A 98 19.75 7.33 -15.46
N LEU A 99 20.03 7.21 -14.16
CA LEU A 99 21.18 7.86 -13.51
C LEU A 99 22.50 7.32 -14.03
N GLU A 100 22.63 6.00 -14.18
CA GLU A 100 23.83 5.38 -14.76
C GLU A 100 24.05 5.82 -16.20
N ALA A 101 22.98 5.90 -17.01
CA ALA A 101 23.06 6.40 -18.38
C ALA A 101 23.49 7.87 -18.42
N ALA A 102 22.92 8.71 -17.54
CA ALA A 102 23.30 10.11 -17.41
C ALA A 102 24.77 10.27 -16.99
N GLU A 103 25.27 9.43 -16.07
CA GLU A 103 26.67 9.44 -15.66
C GLU A 103 27.61 9.04 -16.80
N ARG A 104 27.24 8.03 -17.60
CA ARG A 104 28.02 7.63 -18.79
C ARG A 104 28.10 8.76 -19.80
N LEU A 105 26.99 9.44 -20.08
CA LEU A 105 26.97 10.60 -20.97
C LEU A 105 27.83 11.76 -20.43
N ARG A 106 27.75 12.02 -19.13
CA ARG A 106 28.59 13.03 -18.47
C ARG A 106 30.07 12.71 -18.62
N LYS A 107 30.49 11.48 -18.35
CA LYS A 107 31.90 11.05 -18.52
C LYS A 107 32.37 11.19 -19.96
N LEU A 108 31.51 10.86 -20.93
CA LEU A 108 31.82 11.06 -22.34
C LEU A 108 32.03 12.54 -22.66
N ALA A 109 31.14 13.42 -22.22
CA ALA A 109 31.25 14.87 -22.41
C ALA A 109 32.50 15.46 -21.74
N GLU A 110 32.85 15.02 -20.53
CA GLU A 110 34.07 15.44 -19.84
C GLU A 110 35.34 15.01 -20.62
N ASN A 111 35.34 13.78 -21.15
CA ASN A 111 36.46 13.28 -21.95
C ASN A 111 36.59 14.00 -23.29
N THR A 112 35.48 14.29 -23.98
CA THR A 112 35.50 15.05 -25.25
C THR A 112 35.94 16.49 -25.02
N ALA A 113 35.47 17.15 -23.96
CA ALA A 113 35.92 18.48 -23.58
C ALA A 113 37.43 18.50 -23.27
N ARG A 114 37.95 17.50 -22.55
CA ARG A 114 39.39 17.37 -22.26
C ARG A 114 40.21 17.19 -23.54
N ALA A 115 39.76 16.32 -24.45
CA ALA A 115 40.44 16.05 -25.71
C ALA A 115 40.44 17.28 -26.65
N ALA A 116 39.30 17.98 -26.74
CA ALA A 116 39.20 19.24 -27.48
C ALA A 116 40.13 20.31 -26.91
N GLY A 117 40.13 20.49 -25.58
CA GLY A 117 41.02 21.43 -24.91
C GLY A 117 42.51 21.10 -25.13
N ALA A 118 42.89 19.83 -25.13
CA ALA A 118 44.26 19.40 -25.42
C ALA A 118 44.65 19.71 -26.89
N ARG A 119 43.77 19.43 -27.86
CA ARG A 119 44.00 19.78 -29.27
C ARG A 119 44.21 21.28 -29.46
N THR A 120 43.36 22.11 -28.84
CA THR A 120 43.51 23.57 -28.93
C THR A 120 44.85 24.04 -28.40
N LYS A 121 45.31 23.51 -27.26
CA LYS A 121 46.63 23.82 -26.69
C LYS A 121 47.77 23.43 -27.62
N LEU A 122 47.72 22.24 -28.23
CA LEU A 122 48.74 21.81 -29.18
C LEU A 122 48.81 22.71 -30.41
N ILE A 123 47.65 23.08 -30.98
CA ILE A 123 47.60 24.00 -32.13
C ILE A 123 48.18 25.37 -31.78
N ALA A 124 47.86 25.91 -30.59
CA ALA A 124 48.40 27.18 -30.13
C ALA A 124 49.94 27.14 -30.04
N VAL A 125 50.50 26.12 -29.37
CA VAL A 125 51.96 25.96 -29.23
C VAL A 125 52.66 25.83 -30.58
N HIS A 126 52.11 25.05 -31.52
CA HIS A 126 52.70 24.92 -32.86
C HIS A 126 52.56 26.20 -33.68
N GLY A 127 51.42 26.91 -33.56
CA GLY A 127 51.17 28.16 -34.24
C GLY A 127 52.10 29.30 -33.79
N ASP A 128 52.50 29.30 -32.53
CA ASP A 128 53.50 30.22 -32.00
C ASP A 128 54.91 29.86 -32.49
N ALA A 129 55.25 28.55 -32.55
CA ALA A 129 56.55 28.07 -33.02
C ALA A 129 56.80 28.32 -34.52
N VAL A 130 55.76 28.35 -35.36
CA VAL A 130 55.88 28.68 -36.80
C VAL A 130 56.04 30.19 -37.05
N ARG A 131 55.68 31.03 -36.07
CA ARG A 131 55.66 32.50 -36.19
C ARG A 131 56.91 33.17 -35.62
N ALA A 132 57.76 32.42 -34.91
CA ALA A 132 59.05 32.85 -34.36
C ALA A 132 60.20 32.52 -35.32
#